data_AF-A0A550H5A8-F1
#
_entry.id   AF-A0A550H5A8-F1
#
_cell.length_a   1.000
_cell.length_b   1.000
_cell.length_c   1.000
_cell.angle_alpha   90.00
_cell.angle_beta   90.00
_cell.angle_gamma   90.00
#
_symmetry.space_group_name_H-M   'P 1'
#
loop_
_entity.id
_entity.type
_entity.pdbx_description
1 polymer ?
#
loop_
_entity_poly.entity_id
_entity_poly.type
_entity_poly.pdbx_seq_one_letter_code
_entity_poly.pdbx_strand_id
1 'polypeptide(L)'
;MGQSTTVATAFTAIMMIAGVTILITTAVSGFSIITQAIDSRVDATQTIVHERMTFTGWKLDDAQTLRLNVTNAGETSMTLREFDKFDMIVTYIEAGATRSEWLALNQEASSGDYWKIVRVFFNGAEGDQVNPMVLTTPVSGNWDHGETIELLVHIDAVSPTYSYVVYSTPNGVTASTDLTLSYQSGTTSIASGSVFVEVSHNLGRVPVNIQVTPRNEITGICFWVSDVDSDSFRINLSLSEAGAIGFYWRIE
;
A
#
# COMPACT_ATOMS: atom_id res chain seq x y z
N MET A 1 59.36 -51.64 -34.51
CA MET A 1 57.91 -51.49 -34.19
C MET A 1 57.64 -51.02 -32.75
N GLY A 2 58.59 -50.36 -32.05
CA GLY A 2 58.43 -50.00 -30.62
C GLY A 2 58.03 -48.55 -30.33
N GLN A 3 58.46 -47.57 -31.14
CA GLN A 3 58.19 -46.16 -30.83
C GLN A 3 56.78 -45.70 -31.24
N SER A 4 56.26 -46.16 -32.38
CA SER A 4 54.91 -45.81 -32.83
C SER A 4 53.81 -46.35 -31.90
N THR A 5 53.97 -47.57 -31.39
CA THR A 5 53.06 -48.16 -30.40
C THR A 5 53.14 -47.46 -29.05
N THR A 6 54.35 -47.11 -28.57
CA THR A 6 54.52 -46.36 -27.32
C THR A 6 53.87 -44.97 -27.39
N VAL A 7 54.03 -44.26 -28.52
CA VAL A 7 53.39 -42.96 -28.75
C VAL A 7 51.87 -43.09 -28.83
N ALA A 8 51.35 -44.11 -29.53
CA ALA A 8 49.91 -44.35 -29.62
C ALA A 8 49.29 -44.64 -28.24
N THR A 9 49.92 -45.48 -27.42
CA THR A 9 49.46 -45.78 -26.06
C THR A 9 49.48 -44.54 -25.17
N ALA A 10 50.49 -43.66 -25.29
CA ALA A 10 50.55 -42.41 -24.55
C ALA A 10 49.41 -41.45 -24.94
N PHE A 11 49.10 -41.32 -26.23
CA PHE A 11 47.97 -40.50 -26.70
C PHE A 11 46.63 -41.03 -26.21
N THR A 12 46.40 -42.34 -26.25
CA THR A 12 45.16 -42.95 -25.73
C THR A 12 45.02 -42.72 -24.23
N ALA A 13 46.12 -42.84 -23.46
CA ALA A 13 46.13 -42.56 -22.03
C ALA A 13 45.79 -41.09 -21.73
N ILE A 14 46.38 -40.14 -22.46
CA ILE A 14 46.09 -38.71 -22.30
C ILE A 14 44.63 -38.41 -22.64
N MET A 15 44.10 -38.97 -23.74
CA MET A 15 42.69 -38.79 -24.11
C MET A 15 41.73 -39.34 -23.05
N MET A 16 42.04 -40.50 -22.45
CA MET A 16 41.25 -41.03 -21.34
C MET A 16 41.30 -40.13 -20.11
N ILE A 17 42.49 -39.67 -19.71
CA ILE A 17 42.63 -38.78 -18.55
C ILE A 17 41.90 -37.45 -18.81
N ALA A 18 42.05 -36.86 -19.99
CA ALA A 18 41.38 -35.63 -20.36
C ALA A 18 39.86 -35.81 -20.41
N GLY A 19 39.37 -36.91 -20.98
CA GLY A 19 37.94 -37.23 -21.04
C GLY A 19 37.32 -37.41 -19.66
N VAL A 20 38.00 -38.15 -18.76
CA VAL A 20 37.58 -38.32 -17.37
C VAL A 20 37.61 -37.00 -16.61
N THR A 21 38.65 -36.18 -16.81
CA THR A 21 38.78 -34.87 -16.16
C THR A 21 37.66 -33.93 -16.59
N ILE A 22 37.35 -33.88 -17.89
CA ILE A 22 36.24 -33.07 -18.42
C ILE A 22 34.93 -33.56 -17.82
N LEU A 23 34.68 -34.87 -17.81
CA LEU A 23 33.45 -35.44 -17.27
C LEU A 23 33.27 -35.13 -15.77
N ILE A 24 34.32 -35.30 -14.97
CA ILE A 24 34.31 -34.94 -13.54
C ILE A 24 34.08 -33.45 -13.37
N THR A 25 34.80 -32.60 -14.10
CA THR A 25 34.70 -31.13 -13.96
C THR A 25 33.30 -30.64 -14.34
N THR A 26 32.73 -31.16 -15.43
CA THR A 26 31.36 -30.82 -15.84
C THR A 26 30.32 -31.31 -14.83
N ALA A 27 30.48 -32.53 -14.31
CA ALA A 27 29.54 -33.07 -13.32
C ALA A 27 29.61 -32.31 -11.98
N VAL A 28 30.81 -32.07 -11.46
CA VAL A 28 31.02 -31.36 -10.19
C VAL A 28 30.61 -29.89 -10.30
N SER A 29 30.99 -29.21 -11.39
CA SER A 29 30.60 -27.81 -11.59
C SER A 29 29.11 -27.66 -11.80
N GLY A 30 28.49 -28.56 -12.59
CA GLY A 30 27.05 -28.58 -12.78
C GLY A 30 26.30 -28.78 -11.47
N PHE A 31 26.76 -29.73 -10.64
CA PHE A 31 26.16 -29.97 -9.33
C PHE A 31 26.33 -28.77 -8.38
N SER A 32 27.51 -28.13 -8.37
CA SER A 32 27.77 -26.94 -7.56
C SER A 32 26.84 -25.78 -7.94
N ILE A 33 26.71 -25.50 -9.24
CA ILE A 33 25.82 -24.43 -9.74
C ILE A 33 24.35 -24.73 -9.37
N ILE A 34 23.91 -25.97 -9.54
CA ILE A 34 22.54 -26.37 -9.19
C ILE A 34 22.32 -26.24 -7.68
N THR A 35 23.28 -26.65 -6.86
CA THR A 35 23.18 -26.55 -5.39
C THR A 35 23.08 -25.09 -4.96
N GLN A 36 23.97 -24.23 -5.45
CA GLN A 36 23.93 -22.79 -5.15
C GLN A 36 22.62 -22.13 -5.59
N ALA A 37 22.09 -22.51 -6.76
CA ALA A 37 20.81 -22.00 -7.24
C ALA A 37 19.63 -22.50 -6.41
N ILE A 38 19.69 -23.75 -5.91
CA ILE A 38 18.68 -24.30 -4.99
C ILE A 38 18.75 -23.57 -3.65
N ASP A 39 19.93 -23.44 -3.05
CA ASP A 39 20.11 -22.78 -1.76
C ASP A 39 19.61 -21.33 -1.82
N SER A 40 20.03 -20.57 -2.84
CA SER A 40 19.55 -19.20 -3.05
C SER A 40 18.03 -19.10 -3.23
N ARG A 41 17.40 -20.08 -3.90
CA ARG A 41 15.94 -20.13 -4.03
C ARG A 41 15.25 -20.51 -2.72
N VAL A 42 15.83 -21.44 -1.96
CA VAL A 42 15.31 -21.84 -0.65
C VAL A 42 15.34 -20.65 0.29
N ASP A 43 16.46 -19.93 0.36
CA ASP A 43 16.61 -18.73 1.19
C ASP A 43 15.60 -17.65 0.79
N ALA A 44 15.50 -17.32 -0.50
CA ALA A 44 14.54 -16.33 -0.98
C ALA A 44 13.08 -16.75 -0.69
N THR A 45 12.75 -18.03 -0.89
CA THR A 45 11.41 -18.55 -0.61
C THR A 45 11.12 -18.52 0.89
N GLN A 46 12.08 -18.86 1.74
CA GLN A 46 11.91 -18.76 3.18
C GLN A 46 11.65 -17.32 3.60
N THR A 47 12.40 -16.34 3.09
CA THR A 47 12.15 -14.93 3.37
C THR A 47 10.74 -14.52 2.96
N ILE A 48 10.31 -14.83 1.72
CA ILE A 48 8.97 -14.49 1.22
C ILE A 48 7.86 -15.11 2.07
N VAL A 49 8.03 -16.35 2.55
CA VAL A 49 7.01 -17.05 3.36
C VAL A 49 6.83 -16.40 4.73
N HIS A 50 7.91 -15.84 5.30
CA HIS A 50 7.87 -15.21 6.62
C HIS A 50 7.66 -13.70 6.56
N GLU A 51 7.87 -13.06 5.41
CA GLU A 51 7.50 -11.66 5.18
C GLU A 51 6.00 -11.52 4.95
N ARG A 52 5.36 -10.63 5.72
CA ARG A 52 3.96 -10.32 5.54
C ARG A 52 3.68 -8.90 5.99
N MET A 53 2.93 -8.17 5.19
CA MET A 53 2.50 -6.80 5.51
C MET A 53 0.99 -6.71 5.43
N THR A 54 0.40 -5.87 6.27
CA THR A 54 -1.05 -5.63 6.26
C THR A 54 -1.33 -4.15 6.44
N PHE A 55 -2.19 -3.58 5.59
CA PHE A 55 -2.76 -2.26 5.83
C PHE A 55 -3.75 -2.34 7.00
N THR A 56 -3.55 -1.50 8.00
CA THR A 56 -4.41 -1.46 9.21
C THR A 56 -5.32 -0.25 9.26
N GLY A 57 -5.02 0.80 8.48
CA GLY A 57 -5.90 1.95 8.35
C GLY A 57 -5.33 3.01 7.45
N TRP A 58 -6.16 3.99 7.13
CA TRP A 58 -5.75 5.16 6.37
C TRP A 58 -6.59 6.37 6.75
N LYS A 59 -6.08 7.56 6.48
CA LYS A 59 -6.80 8.83 6.60
C LYS A 59 -6.25 9.84 5.60
N LEU A 60 -7.09 10.77 5.16
CA LEU A 60 -6.64 11.94 4.39
C LEU A 60 -6.34 13.08 5.37
N ASP A 61 -5.14 13.62 5.31
CA ASP A 61 -4.79 14.86 6.04
C ASP A 61 -5.33 16.07 5.28
N ASP A 62 -5.24 16.03 3.94
CA ASP A 62 -5.79 17.00 3.01
C ASP A 62 -6.09 16.30 1.66
N ALA A 63 -6.47 17.05 0.62
CA ALA A 63 -6.82 16.48 -0.68
C ALA A 63 -5.62 15.79 -1.38
N GLN A 64 -4.39 16.26 -1.15
CA GLN A 64 -3.17 15.78 -1.79
C GLN A 64 -2.37 14.84 -0.87
N THR A 65 -2.66 14.79 0.42
CA THR A 65 -1.87 14.06 1.41
C THR A 65 -2.67 12.94 2.08
N LEU A 66 -2.21 11.71 1.86
CA LEU A 66 -2.77 10.49 2.42
C LEU A 66 -1.84 9.92 3.48
N ARG A 67 -2.38 9.54 4.64
CA ARG A 67 -1.68 8.72 5.62
C ARG A 67 -2.17 7.29 5.61
N LEU A 68 -1.23 6.36 5.70
CA LEU A 68 -1.46 4.93 5.67
C LEU A 68 -0.74 4.28 6.84
N ASN A 69 -1.43 3.39 7.55
CA ASN A 69 -0.82 2.56 8.56
C ASN A 69 -0.58 1.17 7.98
N VAL A 70 0.67 0.74 7.99
CA VAL A 70 1.09 -0.58 7.52
C VAL A 70 1.77 -1.31 8.67
N THR A 71 1.33 -2.53 8.96
CA THR A 71 1.87 -3.37 10.02
C THR A 71 2.70 -4.50 9.43
N ASN A 72 3.87 -4.76 10.01
CA ASN A 72 4.64 -5.96 9.72
C ASN A 72 3.97 -7.13 10.46
N ALA A 73 3.19 -7.89 9.71
CA ALA A 73 2.51 -9.08 10.20
C ALA A 73 3.36 -10.36 9.99
N GLY A 74 4.54 -10.22 9.40
CA GLY A 74 5.50 -11.29 9.15
C GLY A 74 6.44 -11.51 10.33
N GLU A 75 7.16 -12.61 10.34
CA GLU A 75 8.09 -12.98 11.41
C GLU A 75 9.50 -12.40 11.20
N THR A 76 9.76 -11.83 10.03
CA THR A 76 11.05 -11.24 9.66
C THR A 76 11.04 -9.73 9.85
N SER A 77 12.14 -9.21 10.41
CA SER A 77 12.40 -7.78 10.47
C SER A 77 12.91 -7.26 9.13
N MET A 78 12.41 -6.12 8.68
CA MET A 78 12.82 -5.47 7.42
C MET A 78 13.72 -4.27 7.71
N THR A 79 14.87 -4.17 7.03
CA THR A 79 15.84 -3.10 7.30
C THR A 79 15.42 -1.79 6.64
N LEU A 80 15.35 -0.69 7.39
CA LEU A 80 14.91 0.61 6.86
C LEU A 80 15.81 1.16 5.74
N ARG A 81 17.09 0.79 5.72
CA ARG A 81 18.03 1.20 4.65
C ARG A 81 17.66 0.68 3.27
N GLU A 82 16.81 -0.33 3.18
CA GLU A 82 16.38 -0.92 1.92
C GLU A 82 15.01 -0.41 1.47
N PHE A 83 14.41 0.53 2.22
CA PHE A 83 13.09 1.08 1.88
C PHE A 83 13.10 1.92 0.61
N ASP A 84 14.28 2.36 0.15
CA ASP A 84 14.45 2.96 -1.17
C ASP A 84 14.17 1.98 -2.32
N LYS A 85 14.22 0.67 -2.05
CA LYS A 85 13.89 -0.41 -2.98
C LYS A 85 12.43 -0.87 -2.88
N PHE A 86 11.65 -0.33 -1.95
CA PHE A 86 10.23 -0.66 -1.83
C PHE A 86 9.44 0.14 -2.86
N ASP A 87 8.42 -0.51 -3.42
CA ASP A 87 7.52 0.14 -4.36
C ASP A 87 6.27 0.64 -3.64
N MET A 88 5.98 1.93 -3.81
CA MET A 88 4.70 2.53 -3.45
C MET A 88 3.99 2.92 -4.74
N ILE A 89 2.88 2.26 -5.04
CA ILE A 89 2.08 2.56 -6.23
C ILE A 89 0.72 3.06 -5.78
N VAL A 90 0.33 4.22 -6.30
CA VAL A 90 -0.92 4.87 -5.93
C VAL A 90 -1.77 5.11 -7.16
N THR A 91 -3.01 4.67 -7.08
CA THR A 91 -4.04 4.90 -8.09
C THR A 91 -5.01 5.95 -7.58
N TYR A 92 -5.20 7.01 -8.35
CA TYR A 92 -6.09 8.11 -8.04
C TYR A 92 -6.83 8.58 -9.29
N ILE A 93 -7.87 9.39 -9.10
CA ILE A 93 -8.62 10.03 -10.18
C ILE A 93 -8.27 11.52 -10.18
N GLU A 94 -7.88 12.03 -11.35
CA GLU A 94 -7.62 13.44 -11.60
C GLU A 94 -8.43 13.88 -12.82
N ALA A 95 -9.24 14.93 -12.66
CA ALA A 95 -10.11 15.45 -13.73
C ALA A 95 -10.96 14.35 -14.42
N GLY A 96 -11.40 13.34 -13.65
CA GLY A 96 -12.21 12.21 -14.14
C GLY A 96 -11.41 11.08 -14.81
N ALA A 97 -10.08 11.19 -14.93
CA ALA A 97 -9.23 10.14 -15.48
C ALA A 97 -8.48 9.38 -14.36
N THR A 98 -8.48 8.06 -14.43
CA THR A 98 -7.67 7.22 -13.53
C THR A 98 -6.18 7.34 -13.89
N ARG A 99 -5.37 7.68 -12.90
CA ARG A 99 -3.91 7.72 -12.93
C ARG A 99 -3.35 6.65 -12.01
N SER A 100 -2.16 6.16 -12.32
CA SER A 100 -1.43 5.23 -11.44
C SER A 100 0.03 5.57 -11.53
N GLU A 101 0.62 5.90 -10.39
CA GLU A 101 1.97 6.44 -10.31
C GLU A 101 2.78 5.67 -9.27
N TRP A 102 4.04 5.46 -9.61
CA TRP A 102 5.04 4.95 -8.69
C TRP A 102 5.67 6.13 -7.97
N LEU A 103 5.72 6.05 -6.64
CA LEU A 103 6.24 7.09 -5.78
C LEU A 103 7.60 6.64 -5.21
N ALA A 104 8.58 7.53 -5.27
CA ALA A 104 9.88 7.31 -4.66
C ALA A 104 9.86 7.65 -3.16
N LEU A 105 10.64 6.91 -2.36
CA LEU A 105 10.88 7.26 -0.96
C LEU A 105 11.67 8.56 -0.89
N ASN A 106 11.15 9.55 -0.18
CA ASN A 106 11.90 10.77 0.11
C ASN A 106 11.52 11.35 1.48
N GLN A 107 12.34 11.07 2.50
CA GLN A 107 12.12 11.53 3.88
C GLN A 107 12.19 13.06 4.04
N GLU A 108 12.95 13.75 3.17
CA GLU A 108 13.17 15.20 3.25
C GLU A 108 12.21 15.99 2.34
N ALA A 109 11.46 15.32 1.47
CA ALA A 109 10.56 15.98 0.53
C ALA A 109 9.42 16.72 1.23
N SER A 110 9.10 17.88 0.65
CA SER A 110 7.98 18.73 1.03
C SER A 110 7.10 19.13 -0.17
N SER A 111 7.46 18.73 -1.39
CA SER A 111 6.75 19.06 -2.63
C SER A 111 6.98 17.99 -3.70
N GLY A 112 6.08 17.90 -4.69
CA GLY A 112 6.11 16.88 -5.74
C GLY A 112 5.60 15.52 -5.27
N ASP A 113 5.68 14.49 -6.11
CA ASP A 113 5.14 13.18 -5.76
C ASP A 113 6.15 12.38 -4.94
N TYR A 114 5.79 12.01 -3.71
CA TYR A 114 6.67 11.24 -2.83
C TYR A 114 5.90 10.44 -1.78
N TRP A 115 6.59 9.46 -1.19
CA TRP A 115 6.17 8.88 0.08
C TRP A 115 7.29 8.94 1.12
N LYS A 116 6.90 8.98 2.39
CA LYS A 116 7.82 9.01 3.53
C LYS A 116 7.23 8.35 4.77
N ILE A 117 8.09 7.96 5.70
CA ILE A 117 7.71 7.42 7.00
C ILE A 117 7.64 8.57 8.00
N VAL A 118 6.50 8.75 8.66
CA VAL A 118 6.32 9.85 9.61
C VAL A 118 6.38 9.38 11.06
N ARG A 119 5.81 8.21 11.36
CA ARG A 119 5.73 7.66 12.71
C ARG A 119 5.84 6.15 12.71
N VAL A 120 6.15 5.62 13.89
CA VAL A 120 6.19 4.18 14.18
C VAL A 120 5.35 3.95 15.41
N PHE A 121 4.60 2.87 15.42
CA PHE A 121 3.76 2.45 16.53
C PHE A 121 4.07 1.00 16.87
N PHE A 122 4.18 0.70 18.17
CA PHE A 122 4.23 -0.65 18.69
C PHE A 122 3.08 -0.87 19.66
N ASN A 123 2.25 -1.89 19.41
CA ASN A 123 1.06 -2.20 20.21
C ASN A 123 0.13 -0.99 20.48
N GLY A 124 -0.01 -0.11 19.49
CA GLY A 124 -0.87 1.08 19.57
C GLY A 124 -0.30 2.27 20.34
N ALA A 125 0.93 2.17 20.87
CA ALA A 125 1.67 3.29 21.43
C ALA A 125 2.66 3.84 20.37
N GLU A 126 2.79 5.17 20.30
CA GLU A 126 3.79 5.81 19.43
C GLU A 126 5.19 5.54 19.98
N GLY A 127 6.08 5.14 19.07
CA GLY A 127 7.44 4.74 19.37
C GLY A 127 7.70 3.28 19.03
N ASP A 128 8.99 3.01 18.93
CA ASP A 128 9.57 1.69 18.77
C ASP A 128 10.14 1.28 20.12
N GLN A 129 9.69 0.13 20.63
CA GLN A 129 10.09 -0.38 21.94
C GLN A 129 11.15 -1.48 21.86
N VAL A 130 11.49 -1.94 20.66
CA VAL A 130 12.39 -3.07 20.45
C VAL A 130 13.73 -2.59 19.90
N ASN A 131 13.73 -1.80 18.82
CA ASN A 131 14.94 -1.40 18.10
C ASN A 131 14.84 -0.03 17.41
N PRO A 132 15.05 1.09 18.15
CA PRO A 132 14.71 2.44 17.73
C PRO A 132 15.01 2.78 16.26
N MET A 133 13.95 3.06 15.50
CA MET A 133 14.07 3.63 14.16
C MET A 133 14.52 5.10 14.16
N VAL A 134 15.47 5.41 13.29
CA VAL A 134 15.85 6.78 12.93
C VAL A 134 15.21 7.10 11.59
N LEU A 135 14.22 7.99 11.61
CA LEU A 135 13.47 8.40 10.41
C LEU A 135 14.09 9.59 9.67
N THR A 136 15.09 10.25 10.25
CA THR A 136 15.85 11.32 9.60
C THR A 136 16.90 10.74 8.65
N THR A 137 17.18 11.42 7.54
CA THR A 137 18.18 10.94 6.57
C THR A 137 19.60 10.93 7.17
N PRO A 138 20.37 9.83 7.04
CA PRO A 138 20.00 8.53 6.47
C PRO A 138 19.12 7.70 7.41
N VAL A 139 18.07 7.10 6.86
CA VAL A 139 17.18 6.21 7.63
C VAL A 139 17.94 4.99 8.14
N SER A 140 17.65 4.59 9.38
CA SER A 140 18.25 3.40 9.99
C SER A 140 17.33 2.79 11.04
N GLY A 141 17.63 1.55 11.44
CA GLY A 141 16.75 0.73 12.28
C GLY A 141 16.12 -0.40 11.46
N ASN A 142 15.31 -1.21 12.13
CA ASN A 142 14.58 -2.31 11.52
C ASN A 142 13.11 -2.18 11.85
N TRP A 143 12.26 -2.50 10.87
CA TRP A 143 10.84 -2.67 11.03
C TRP A 143 10.54 -4.09 11.48
N ASP A 144 10.36 -4.23 12.79
CA ASP A 144 10.25 -5.51 13.48
C ASP A 144 8.82 -6.06 13.43
N HIS A 145 8.68 -7.35 13.77
CA HIS A 145 7.39 -8.03 13.82
C HIS A 145 6.41 -7.31 14.77
N GLY A 146 5.18 -7.07 14.30
CA GLY A 146 4.10 -6.45 15.06
C GLY A 146 4.15 -4.91 15.13
N GLU A 147 5.18 -4.29 14.56
CA GLU A 147 5.28 -2.85 14.47
C GLU A 147 4.47 -2.30 13.29
N THR A 148 3.91 -1.11 13.49
CA THR A 148 3.13 -0.39 12.49
C THR A 148 3.82 0.91 12.13
N ILE A 149 4.12 1.10 10.85
CA ILE A 149 4.64 2.35 10.33
C ILE A 149 3.51 3.19 9.74
N GLU A 150 3.53 4.50 10.04
CA GLU A 150 2.65 5.48 9.38
C GLU A 150 3.41 6.07 8.20
N LEU A 151 2.95 5.71 7.02
CA LEU A 151 3.41 6.25 5.75
C LEU A 151 2.59 7.49 5.41
N LEU A 152 3.26 8.51 4.91
CA LEU A 152 2.64 9.68 4.29
C LEU A 152 2.94 9.62 2.80
N VAL A 153 1.87 9.67 2.01
CA VAL A 153 1.86 9.74 0.56
C VAL A 153 1.40 11.13 0.18
N HIS A 154 2.14 11.81 -0.69
CA HIS A 154 1.79 13.11 -1.24
C HIS A 154 1.86 13.07 -2.77
N ILE A 155 0.80 13.56 -3.42
CA ILE A 155 0.69 13.64 -4.88
C ILE A 155 0.36 15.10 -5.25
N ASP A 156 1.18 15.70 -6.10
CA ASP A 156 1.07 17.07 -6.60
C ASP A 156 0.10 17.17 -7.79
N ALA A 157 -1.04 16.48 -7.67
CA ALA A 157 -2.14 16.56 -8.61
C ALA A 157 -3.21 17.53 -8.11
N VAL A 158 -4.02 18.08 -9.01
CA VAL A 158 -5.09 19.01 -8.62
C VAL A 158 -6.30 18.21 -8.12
N SER A 159 -6.54 18.26 -6.82
CA SER A 159 -7.66 17.58 -6.13
C SER A 159 -7.76 16.08 -6.46
N PRO A 160 -6.71 15.27 -6.18
CA PRO A 160 -6.73 13.86 -6.50
C PRO A 160 -7.74 13.13 -5.60
N THR A 161 -8.52 12.23 -6.21
CA THR A 161 -9.36 11.30 -5.46
C THR A 161 -8.65 9.97 -5.39
N TYR A 162 -8.04 9.68 -4.24
CA TYR A 162 -7.36 8.42 -3.98
C TYR A 162 -8.32 7.23 -4.08
N SER A 163 -7.90 6.17 -4.79
CA SER A 163 -8.72 4.99 -5.03
C SER A 163 -8.08 3.72 -4.46
N TYR A 164 -6.81 3.50 -4.75
CA TYR A 164 -6.12 2.26 -4.40
C TYR A 164 -4.64 2.52 -4.13
N VAL A 165 -4.07 1.79 -3.17
CA VAL A 165 -2.63 1.82 -2.89
C VAL A 165 -2.09 0.41 -2.80
N VAL A 166 -0.91 0.22 -3.39
CA VAL A 166 -0.09 -0.99 -3.27
C VAL A 166 1.25 -0.61 -2.67
N TYR A 167 1.67 -1.38 -1.68
CA TYR A 167 3.00 -1.31 -1.09
C TYR A 167 3.69 -2.66 -1.23
N SER A 168 4.86 -2.70 -1.87
CA SER A 168 5.60 -3.93 -2.15
C SER A 168 7.00 -3.90 -1.57
N THR A 169 7.40 -5.03 -0.97
CA THR A 169 8.80 -5.30 -0.62
C THR A 169 9.63 -5.61 -1.87
N PRO A 170 10.97 -5.53 -1.79
CA PRO A 170 11.87 -5.99 -2.85
C PRO A 170 11.75 -7.49 -3.16
N ASN A 171 11.24 -8.27 -2.21
CA ASN A 171 11.02 -9.71 -2.36
C ASN A 171 9.65 -10.04 -3.00
N GLY A 172 8.84 -9.02 -3.34
CA GLY A 172 7.55 -9.18 -4.00
C GLY A 172 6.38 -9.47 -3.07
N VAL A 173 6.57 -9.39 -1.75
CA VAL A 173 5.45 -9.41 -0.79
C VAL A 173 4.74 -8.08 -0.87
N THR A 174 3.44 -8.12 -1.16
CA THR A 174 2.60 -6.94 -1.34
C THR A 174 1.56 -6.82 -0.23
N ALA A 175 1.30 -5.60 0.17
CA ALA A 175 0.06 -5.20 0.84
C ALA A 175 -0.68 -4.25 -0.09
N SER A 176 -2.01 -4.28 -0.06
CA SER A 176 -2.81 -3.31 -0.78
C SER A 176 -4.12 -3.01 -0.05
N THR A 177 -4.68 -1.83 -0.32
CA THR A 177 -5.96 -1.41 0.26
C THR A 177 -6.71 -0.54 -0.73
N ASP A 178 -8.03 -0.75 -0.79
CA ASP A 178 -8.95 0.21 -1.37
C ASP A 178 -9.12 1.39 -0.40
N LEU A 179 -9.11 2.60 -0.94
CA LEU A 179 -9.22 3.85 -0.19
C LEU A 179 -10.64 4.39 -0.22
N THR A 180 -11.62 3.49 -0.18
CA THR A 180 -13.02 3.86 -0.04
C THR A 180 -13.39 3.86 1.45
N LEU A 181 -13.95 4.97 1.95
CA LEU A 181 -14.31 5.06 3.37
C LEU A 181 -15.40 4.02 3.66
N SER A 182 -15.31 3.29 4.77
CA SER A 182 -16.40 2.36 5.13
C SER A 182 -17.70 3.10 5.45
N TYR A 183 -17.59 4.31 6.02
CA TYR A 183 -18.70 5.20 6.26
C TYR A 183 -18.22 6.65 6.39
N GLN A 184 -19.12 7.62 6.23
CA GLN A 184 -18.90 9.03 6.57
C GLN A 184 -20.13 9.56 7.31
N SER A 185 -19.95 10.53 8.19
CA SER A 185 -21.06 11.19 8.88
C SER A 185 -20.83 12.68 9.03
N GLY A 186 -21.90 13.43 9.26
CA GLY A 186 -21.81 14.86 9.45
C GLY A 186 -23.16 15.50 9.77
N THR A 187 -23.19 16.81 9.65
CA THR A 187 -24.41 17.61 9.80
C THR A 187 -24.60 18.52 8.60
N THR A 188 -25.85 18.75 8.24
CA THR A 188 -26.22 19.75 7.23
C THR A 188 -27.51 20.46 7.67
N SER A 189 -27.90 21.52 6.97
CA SER A 189 -29.18 22.18 7.20
C SER A 189 -29.79 22.67 5.90
N ILE A 190 -31.10 22.48 5.74
CA ILE A 190 -31.88 23.13 4.70
C ILE A 190 -32.23 24.53 5.19
N ALA A 191 -31.83 25.55 4.43
CA ALA A 191 -32.06 26.95 4.78
C ALA A 191 -33.56 27.29 4.77
N SER A 192 -33.93 28.33 5.54
CA SER A 192 -35.29 28.88 5.52
C SER A 192 -35.73 29.21 4.10
N GLY A 193 -36.97 28.86 3.75
CA GLY A 193 -37.52 29.06 2.41
C GLY A 193 -37.01 28.08 1.33
N SER A 194 -36.02 27.23 1.63
CA SER A 194 -35.55 26.19 0.71
C SER A 194 -36.26 24.86 0.94
N VAL A 195 -36.25 23.99 -0.07
CA VAL A 195 -36.85 22.65 0.01
C VAL A 195 -35.83 21.52 -0.12
N PHE A 196 -34.55 21.82 -0.36
CA PHE A 196 -33.51 20.80 -0.42
C PHE A 196 -32.15 21.36 -0.02
N VAL A 197 -31.23 20.45 0.32
CA VAL A 197 -29.80 20.71 0.45
C VAL A 197 -29.02 19.58 -0.19
N GLU A 198 -27.96 19.93 -0.90
CA GLU A 198 -27.01 18.97 -1.46
C GLU A 198 -25.90 18.74 -0.44
N VAL A 199 -25.62 17.48 -0.13
CA VAL A 199 -24.63 17.06 0.86
C VAL A 199 -23.47 16.42 0.12
N SER A 200 -22.34 17.11 0.05
CA SER A 200 -21.10 16.55 -0.50
C SER A 200 -20.46 15.57 0.49
N HIS A 201 -19.91 14.48 -0.03
CA HIS A 201 -19.19 13.47 0.72
C HIS A 201 -18.01 12.89 -0.04
N ASN A 202 -17.11 12.24 0.70
CA ASN A 202 -15.86 11.68 0.21
C ASN A 202 -15.80 10.15 0.42
N LEU A 203 -16.96 9.46 0.40
CA LEU A 203 -17.04 8.00 0.55
C LEU A 203 -16.21 7.26 -0.52
N GLY A 204 -15.97 7.89 -1.67
CA GLY A 204 -15.24 7.32 -2.80
C GLY A 204 -16.08 6.32 -3.62
N ARG A 205 -17.38 6.20 -3.32
CA ARG A 205 -18.36 5.36 -4.01
C ARG A 205 -19.77 5.91 -3.77
N VAL A 206 -20.73 5.44 -4.56
CA VAL A 206 -22.15 5.65 -4.30
C VAL A 206 -22.50 4.94 -2.98
N PRO A 207 -23.09 5.64 -2.00
CA PRO A 207 -23.52 5.01 -0.74
C PRO A 207 -24.53 3.88 -0.98
N VAL A 208 -24.31 2.76 -0.32
CA VAL A 208 -25.25 1.63 -0.26
C VAL A 208 -26.34 1.90 0.79
N ASN A 209 -26.01 2.66 1.83
CA ASN A 209 -26.93 3.01 2.91
C ASN A 209 -26.79 4.49 3.28
N ILE A 210 -27.92 5.19 3.40
CA ILE A 210 -27.98 6.59 3.82
C ILE A 210 -28.96 6.72 4.97
N GLN A 211 -28.45 7.12 6.13
CA GLN A 211 -29.23 7.40 7.33
C GLN A 211 -29.26 8.90 7.56
N VAL A 212 -30.47 9.47 7.60
CA VAL A 212 -30.70 10.89 7.87
C VAL A 212 -31.62 11.02 9.08
N THR A 213 -31.26 11.87 10.03
CA THR A 213 -32.03 12.11 11.25
C THR A 213 -32.19 13.61 11.48
N PRO A 214 -33.43 14.13 11.54
CA PRO A 214 -33.68 15.53 11.89
C PRO A 214 -33.12 15.88 13.27
N ARG A 215 -32.53 17.08 13.40
CA ARG A 215 -32.04 17.63 14.68
C ARG A 215 -33.16 18.26 15.51
N ASN A 216 -34.25 18.62 14.87
CA ASN A 216 -35.42 19.25 15.45
C ASN A 216 -36.65 18.45 15.04
N GLU A 217 -37.70 18.51 15.85
CA GLU A 217 -38.98 17.89 15.52
C GLU A 217 -39.55 18.52 14.25
N ILE A 218 -39.79 17.67 13.24
CA ILE A 218 -40.42 18.07 11.98
C ILE A 218 -41.88 17.68 12.08
N THR A 219 -42.78 18.66 12.14
CA THR A 219 -44.22 18.43 12.27
C THR A 219 -44.93 18.77 10.97
N GLY A 220 -45.64 17.82 10.37
CA GLY A 220 -46.46 18.05 9.17
C GLY A 220 -45.69 18.13 7.85
N ILE A 221 -44.39 17.80 7.85
CA ILE A 221 -43.52 17.83 6.67
C ILE A 221 -42.82 16.48 6.56
N CYS A 222 -42.72 15.96 5.34
CA CYS A 222 -41.95 14.77 5.04
C CYS A 222 -40.57 15.15 4.52
N PHE A 223 -39.57 14.31 4.80
CA PHE A 223 -38.25 14.42 4.19
C PHE A 223 -37.87 13.11 3.52
N TRP A 224 -37.05 13.18 2.47
CA TRP A 224 -36.51 12.01 1.78
C TRP A 224 -35.15 12.33 1.15
N VAL A 225 -34.40 11.29 0.84
CA VAL A 225 -33.13 11.39 0.12
C VAL A 225 -33.36 11.10 -1.36
N SER A 226 -32.73 11.88 -2.25
CA SER A 226 -32.71 11.66 -3.69
C SER A 226 -31.32 11.96 -4.27
N ASP A 227 -31.16 11.77 -5.58
CA ASP A 227 -29.98 12.19 -6.34
C ASP A 227 -28.68 11.70 -5.67
N VAL A 228 -28.60 10.39 -5.44
CA VAL A 228 -27.49 9.74 -4.74
C VAL A 228 -26.41 9.39 -5.76
N ASP A 229 -25.30 10.10 -5.68
CA ASP A 229 -24.13 9.96 -6.55
C ASP A 229 -22.90 9.51 -5.75
N SER A 230 -21.75 9.42 -6.41
CA SER A 230 -20.48 8.99 -5.78
C SER A 230 -19.85 10.03 -4.87
N ASP A 231 -20.26 11.27 -4.98
CA ASP A 231 -19.70 12.45 -4.30
C ASP A 231 -20.76 13.29 -3.56
N SER A 232 -22.05 12.99 -3.75
CA SER A 232 -23.13 13.74 -3.12
C SER A 232 -24.44 12.97 -2.98
N PHE A 233 -25.30 13.45 -2.10
CA PHE A 233 -26.73 13.11 -2.09
C PHE A 233 -27.56 14.33 -1.73
N ARG A 234 -28.83 14.31 -2.11
CA ARG A 234 -29.78 15.39 -1.79
C ARG A 234 -30.73 15.00 -0.67
N ILE A 235 -30.88 15.88 0.33
CA ILE A 235 -31.96 15.79 1.32
C ILE A 235 -33.04 16.77 0.91
N ASN A 236 -34.28 16.30 0.80
CA ASN A 236 -35.44 17.08 0.38
C ASN A 236 -36.47 17.22 1.52
N LEU A 237 -37.28 18.27 1.43
CA LEU A 237 -38.48 18.51 2.21
C LEU A 237 -39.69 18.57 1.29
N SER A 238 -40.85 18.12 1.78
CA SER A 238 -42.10 18.22 1.02
C SER A 238 -42.59 19.66 0.85
N LEU A 239 -42.23 20.55 1.78
CA LEU A 239 -42.54 21.98 1.76
C LEU A 239 -41.40 22.77 2.42
N SER A 240 -41.30 24.06 2.07
CA SER A 240 -40.34 24.97 2.69
C SER A 240 -40.84 25.47 4.05
N GLU A 241 -39.89 25.73 4.95
CA GLU A 241 -40.17 26.19 6.31
C GLU A 241 -39.63 27.59 6.57
N ALA A 242 -40.24 28.26 7.55
CA ALA A 242 -39.78 29.56 8.01
C ALA A 242 -38.44 29.47 8.75
N GLY A 243 -38.12 28.32 9.34
CA GLY A 243 -36.86 28.03 10.01
C GLY A 243 -35.94 27.12 9.21
N ALA A 244 -34.64 27.20 9.47
CA ALA A 244 -33.69 26.22 8.95
C ALA A 244 -33.88 24.87 9.68
N ILE A 245 -33.91 23.78 8.93
CA ILE A 245 -34.01 22.41 9.49
C ILE A 245 -32.64 21.75 9.41
N GLY A 246 -32.08 21.40 10.57
CA GLY A 246 -30.83 20.67 10.67
C GLY A 246 -31.02 19.15 10.57
N PHE A 247 -30.04 18.46 10.00
CA PHE A 247 -29.98 17.00 9.91
C PHE A 247 -28.62 16.47 10.35
N TYR A 248 -28.63 15.37 11.10
CA TYR A 248 -27.50 14.45 11.19
C TYR A 248 -27.58 13.47 10.01
N TRP A 249 -26.45 13.14 9.41
CA TRP A 249 -26.39 12.14 8.36
C TRP A 249 -25.22 11.18 8.59
N ARG A 250 -25.41 9.93 8.15
CA ARG A 250 -24.40 8.87 8.06
C ARG A 250 -24.62 8.13 6.75
N ILE A 251 -23.53 7.89 6.02
CA ILE A 251 -23.52 7.15 4.76
C ILE A 251 -22.52 6.01 4.84
N GLU A 252 -22.81 4.89 4.18
CA GLU A 252 -21.99 3.67 4.08
C GLU A 252 -22.06 3.11 2.67
#